data_AF-A0A7V9TFT7-F1
#
_entry.id   AF-A0A7V9TFT7-F1
#
_cell.length_a   1.000
_cell.length_b   1.000
_cell.length_c   1.000
_cell.angle_alpha   90.00
_cell.angle_beta   90.00
_cell.angle_gamma   90.00
#
_symmetry.space_group_name_H-M   'P 1'
#
loop_
_entity.id
_entity.type
_entity.pdbx_description
1 polymer ?
#
loop_
_entity_poly.entity_id
_entity_poly.type
_entity_poly.pdbx_seq_one_letter_code
_entity_poly.pdbx_strand_id
1 'polypeptide(L)'
;MNRPEMIPCDHVIAKLWEYIDGELNEESAAKVRAHLDICSRCFPQYDFQRAFKEFTRRSAQKPMPPELRRRVFEAIIAEEAGEPLPGAAPASLLSRFRAGAARLFGRNGN
;
A
#
# COMPACT_ATOMS: atom_id res chain seq x y z
N MET A 1 18.00 19.97 10.44
CA MET A 1 17.41 20.05 11.80
C MET A 1 16.86 18.67 12.13
N ASN A 2 17.61 17.85 12.86
CA ASN A 2 17.19 16.54 13.34
C ASN A 2 17.25 16.61 14.87
N ARG A 3 16.10 16.79 15.53
CA ARG A 3 16.02 16.90 16.99
C ARG A 3 15.76 15.50 17.56
N PRO A 4 16.59 15.00 18.49
CA PRO A 4 16.63 13.57 18.85
C PRO A 4 15.37 13.01 19.52
N GLU A 5 14.44 13.86 19.98
CA GLU A 5 13.14 13.43 20.56
C GLU A 5 12.01 13.26 19.53
N MET A 6 12.24 13.67 18.28
CA MET A 6 11.24 13.59 17.22
C MET A 6 11.62 12.51 16.21
N ILE A 7 10.64 11.71 15.78
CA ILE A 7 10.86 10.69 14.75
C ILE A 7 11.51 11.31 13.50
N PRO A 8 12.49 10.63 12.87
CA PRO A 8 13.20 11.17 11.71
C PRO A 8 12.27 11.27 10.50
N CYS A 9 12.56 12.23 9.60
CA CYS A 9 11.75 12.49 8.40
C CYS A 9 11.48 11.21 7.60
N ASP A 10 12.49 10.36 7.41
CA ASP A 10 12.35 9.15 6.59
C ASP A 10 11.35 8.15 7.19
N HIS A 11 11.28 8.06 8.52
CA HIS A 11 10.27 7.26 9.21
C HIS A 11 8.87 7.86 9.08
N VAL A 12 8.75 9.19 9.15
CA VAL A 12 7.47 9.90 8.96
C VAL A 12 6.94 9.64 7.55
N ILE A 13 7.81 9.78 6.55
CA ILE A 13 7.44 9.54 5.14
C ILE A 13 7.03 8.07 4.93
N ALA A 14 7.76 7.11 5.51
CA ALA A 14 7.41 5.70 5.43
C ALA A 14 6.04 5.37 6.06
N LYS A 15 5.62 6.13 7.08
CA LYS A 15 4.35 5.93 7.80
C LYS A 15 3.19 6.80 7.31
N LEU A 16 3.39 7.59 6.27
CA LEU A 16 2.44 8.63 5.89
C LEU A 16 1.13 8.09 5.31
N TRP A 17 1.19 6.98 4.55
CA TRP A 17 -0.01 6.29 4.06
C TRP A 17 -0.82 5.67 5.19
N GLU A 18 -0.18 4.89 6.07
CA GLU A 18 -0.82 4.33 7.28
C GLU A 18 -1.47 5.43 8.13
N TYR A 19 -0.81 6.59 8.26
CA TYR A 19 -1.35 7.74 8.96
C TYR A 19 -2.59 8.34 8.27
N ILE A 20 -2.55 8.49 6.94
CA ILE A 20 -3.67 8.99 6.13
C ILE A 20 -4.85 8.02 6.09
N ASP A 21 -4.57 6.72 6.19
CA ASP A 21 -5.56 5.65 6.25
C ASP A 21 -6.13 5.44 7.66
N GLY A 22 -5.49 5.99 8.69
CA GLY A 22 -5.90 5.86 10.08
C GLY A 22 -5.55 4.50 10.69
N GLU A 23 -4.56 3.81 10.11
CA GLU A 23 -4.13 2.48 10.50
C GLU A 23 -3.05 2.50 11.60
N LEU A 24 -2.47 3.67 11.88
CA LEU A 24 -1.52 3.84 12.97
C LEU A 24 -2.21 3.79 14.33
N ASN A 25 -1.52 3.19 15.32
CA ASN A 25 -1.91 3.34 16.72
C ASN A 25 -1.80 4.81 17.17
N GLU A 26 -2.51 5.16 18.25
CA GLU A 26 -2.62 6.54 18.74
C GLU A 26 -1.25 7.17 19.03
N GLU A 27 -0.33 6.42 19.63
CA GLU A 27 1.01 6.90 19.96
C GLU A 27 1.82 7.25 18.70
N SER A 28 1.77 6.40 17.68
CA SER A 28 2.48 6.60 16.42
C SER A 28 1.86 7.73 15.61
N ALA A 29 0.52 7.80 15.59
CA ALA A 29 -0.21 8.88 14.95
C ALA A 29 0.12 10.25 15.60
N ALA A 30 0.23 10.31 16.93
CA ALA A 30 0.63 11.52 17.64
C ALA A 30 2.07 11.95 17.29
N LYS A 31 3.02 11.01 17.19
CA LYS A 31 4.41 11.30 16.78
C LYS A 31 4.50 11.83 15.35
N VAL A 32 3.74 11.24 14.42
CA VAL A 32 3.66 11.71 13.03
C VAL A 32 3.04 13.10 12.96
N ARG A 33 1.92 13.33 13.66
CA ARG A 33 1.26 14.64 13.74
C ARG A 33 2.21 15.73 14.25
N ALA A 34 2.86 15.49 15.39
CA ALA A 34 3.80 16.43 15.99
C ALA A 34 5.00 16.75 15.07
N HIS A 35 5.43 15.80 14.24
CA HIS A 35 6.47 16.04 13.25
C HIS A 35 5.96 16.92 12.09
N LEU A 36 4.77 16.61 11.56
CA LEU A 36 4.16 17.37 10.46
C LEU A 36 3.86 18.82 10.85
N ASP A 37 3.54 19.08 12.12
CA ASP A 37 3.25 20.43 12.63
C ASP A 37 4.47 21.38 12.58
N ILE A 38 5.70 20.84 12.59
CA ILE A 38 6.92 21.65 12.60
C ILE A 38 7.80 21.47 11.37
N CYS A 39 7.63 20.37 10.62
CA CYS A 39 8.52 20.02 9.52
C CYS A 39 7.97 20.49 8.18
N SER A 40 8.47 21.62 7.71
CA SER A 40 8.15 22.18 6.38
C SER A 40 8.55 21.28 5.20
N ARG A 41 9.43 20.30 5.41
CA ARG A 41 9.85 19.34 4.37
C ARG A 41 8.87 18.18 4.20
N CYS A 42 8.27 17.72 5.29
CA CYS A 42 7.37 16.56 5.26
C CYS A 42 5.92 16.96 4.95
N PHE A 43 5.50 18.17 5.34
CA PHE A 43 4.14 18.65 5.11
C PHE A 43 3.70 18.63 3.62
N PRO A 44 4.53 19.05 2.64
CA PRO A 44 4.13 18.96 1.22
C PRO A 44 3.89 17.51 0.74
N GLN A 45 4.62 16.54 1.28
CA GLN A 45 4.41 15.13 0.95
C GLN A 45 3.09 14.62 1.55
N TYR A 46 2.79 15.02 2.78
CA TYR A 46 1.52 14.71 3.43
C TYR A 46 0.34 15.27 2.63
N ASP A 47 0.41 16.55 2.27
CA ASP A 47 -0.65 17.23 1.51
C ASP A 47 -0.89 16.56 0.16
N PHE A 48 0.19 16.23 -0.57
CA PHE A 48 0.09 15.48 -1.83
C PHE A 48 -0.60 14.12 -1.65
N GLN A 49 -0.15 13.30 -0.69
CA GLN A 49 -0.71 11.96 -0.50
C GLN A 49 -2.19 12.03 -0.10
N ARG A 50 -2.56 13.02 0.73
CA ARG A 50 -3.95 13.24 1.14
C ARG A 50 -4.82 13.66 -0.04
N ALA A 51 -4.33 14.58 -0.88
CA ALA A 51 -5.01 15.00 -2.10
C ALA A 51 -5.13 13.85 -3.11
N PHE A 52 -4.10 13.02 -3.25
CA PHE A 52 -4.10 11.84 -4.10
C PHE A 52 -5.16 10.82 -3.66
N LYS A 53 -5.25 10.51 -2.36
CA LYS A 53 -6.29 9.62 -1.82
C LYS A 53 -7.70 10.14 -2.10
N GLU A 54 -7.91 11.44 -1.97
CA GLU A 54 -9.21 12.04 -2.30
C GLU A 54 -9.51 11.97 -3.81
N PHE A 55 -8.49 12.16 -4.65
CA PHE A 55 -8.62 12.04 -6.10
C PHE A 55 -8.99 10.61 -6.53
N THR A 56 -8.34 9.58 -5.97
CA THR A 56 -8.65 8.18 -6.29
C THR A 56 -10.06 7.83 -5.85
N ARG A 57 -10.49 8.26 -4.66
CA ARG A 57 -11.86 8.07 -4.16
C ARG A 57 -12.91 8.68 -5.10
N ARG A 58 -12.65 9.86 -5.66
CA ARG A 58 -13.55 10.49 -6.65
C ARG A 58 -13.59 9.74 -7.97
N SER A 59 -12.43 9.32 -8.46
CA SER A 59 -12.30 8.59 -9.73
C SER A 59 -12.95 7.20 -9.68
N ALA A 60 -12.97 6.58 -8.50
CA ALA A 60 -13.56 5.27 -8.25
C ALA A 60 -15.10 5.26 -8.21
N GLN A 61 -15.78 6.41 -8.33
CA GLN A 61 -17.25 6.49 -8.26
C GLN A 61 -17.98 5.95 -9.50
N LYS A 62 -17.27 5.32 -10.45
CA LYS A 62 -17.93 4.65 -11.57
C LYS A 62 -18.66 3.40 -11.06
N PRO A 63 -19.94 3.21 -11.43
CA PRO A 63 -20.68 2.03 -11.00
C PRO A 63 -19.99 0.76 -11.50
N MET A 64 -19.77 -0.18 -10.59
CA MET A 64 -19.19 -1.47 -10.92
C MET A 64 -20.16 -2.26 -11.82
N PRO A 65 -19.70 -2.77 -12.98
CA PRO A 65 -20.54 -3.58 -13.84
C PRO A 65 -21.09 -4.83 -13.11
N PRO A 66 -22.37 -5.18 -13.30
CA PRO A 66 -23.02 -6.26 -12.55
C PRO A 66 -22.35 -7.62 -12.78
N GLU A 67 -21.81 -7.87 -13.97
CA GLU A 67 -21.08 -9.08 -14.31
C GLU A 67 -19.76 -9.21 -13.56
N LEU A 68 -19.04 -8.08 -13.35
CA LEU A 68 -17.82 -8.08 -12.56
C LEU A 68 -18.14 -8.32 -11.09
N ARG A 69 -19.19 -7.68 -10.57
CA ARG A 69 -19.66 -7.91 -9.20
C ARG A 69 -19.96 -9.41 -8.99
N ARG A 70 -20.75 -10.03 -9.87
CA ARG A 70 -21.07 -11.46 -9.77
C ARG A 70 -19.80 -12.32 -9.69
N ARG A 71 -18.84 -12.11 -10.60
CA ARG A 71 -17.58 -12.87 -10.63
C ARG A 71 -16.75 -12.71 -9.35
N VAL A 72 -16.69 -11.51 -8.78
CA VAL A 72 -15.98 -11.25 -7.52
C VAL A 72 -16.65 -11.97 -6.36
N PHE A 73 -17.99 -11.93 -6.28
CA PHE A 73 -18.73 -12.67 -5.24
C PHE A 73 -18.54 -14.19 -5.36
N GLU A 74 -18.63 -14.74 -6.58
CA GLU A 74 -18.38 -16.16 -6.83
C GLU A 74 -16.95 -16.56 -6.43
N ALA A 75 -15.96 -15.71 -6.70
CA ALA A 75 -14.58 -15.93 -6.29
C ALA A 75 -14.40 -15.98 -4.78
N ILE A 76 -15.00 -15.04 -4.04
CA ILE A 76 -14.92 -14.98 -2.57
C ILE A 76 -15.55 -16.24 -1.96
N ILE A 77 -16.73 -16.64 -2.45
CA ILE A 77 -17.42 -17.85 -1.98
C ILE A 77 -16.59 -19.11 -2.25
N ALA A 78 -15.99 -19.21 -3.43
CA ALA A 78 -15.14 -20.34 -3.79
C ALA A 78 -13.90 -20.45 -2.90
N GLU A 79 -13.25 -19.32 -2.57
CA GLU A 79 -12.11 -19.32 -1.63
C GLU A 79 -12.53 -19.77 -0.23
N GLU A 80 -13.67 -19.29 0.28
CA GLU A 80 -14.21 -19.73 1.57
C GLU A 80 -14.55 -21.24 1.58
N ALA A 81 -14.99 -21.78 0.45
CA ALA A 81 -15.29 -23.20 0.26
C ALA A 81 -14.05 -24.07 -0.02
N GLY A 82 -12.88 -23.47 -0.28
CA GLY A 82 -11.67 -24.19 -0.70
C GLY A 82 -11.74 -24.75 -2.13
N GLU A 83 -12.62 -24.21 -2.98
CA GLU A 83 -12.82 -24.62 -4.37
C GLU A 83 -12.04 -23.72 -5.35
N PRO A 84 -11.59 -24.26 -6.50
CA PRO A 84 -10.86 -23.47 -7.49
C PRO A 84 -11.75 -22.39 -8.14
N LEU A 85 -11.19 -21.18 -8.28
CA LEU A 85 -11.87 -20.00 -8.79
C LEU A 85 -12.53 -20.20 -10.18
N PRO A 86 -13.81 -19.83 -10.36
CA PRO A 86 -14.47 -19.92 -11.65
C PRO A 86 -13.88 -18.91 -12.65
N GLY A 87 -13.34 -19.42 -13.76
CA GLY A 87 -12.81 -18.60 -14.86
C GLY A 87 -11.33 -18.22 -14.74
N ALA A 88 -10.55 -18.88 -13.86
CA ALA A 88 -9.10 -18.79 -13.93
C ALA A 88 -8.62 -19.30 -15.31
N ALA A 89 -7.90 -18.46 -16.05
CA ALA A 89 -7.18 -18.92 -17.23
C ALA A 89 -6.22 -20.05 -16.82
N PRO A 90 -6.00 -21.08 -17.66
CA PRO A 90 -5.12 -22.17 -17.30
C PRO A 90 -3.73 -21.61 -16.95
N ALA A 91 -3.13 -22.15 -15.88
CA ALA A 91 -1.82 -21.75 -15.35
C ALA A 91 -0.66 -21.83 -16.38
N SER A 92 -0.93 -22.28 -17.62
CA SER A 92 0.02 -22.30 -18.73
C SER A 92 0.48 -20.91 -19.20
N LEU A 93 -0.23 -19.83 -18.88
CA LEU A 93 0.17 -18.46 -19.24
C LEU A 93 1.16 -17.77 -18.28
N LEU A 94 1.49 -18.38 -17.14
CA LEU A 94 2.54 -17.88 -16.21
C LEU A 94 3.94 -18.45 -16.49
N SER A 95 4.11 -19.20 -17.59
CA SER A 95 5.38 -19.83 -17.98
C SER A 95 6.37 -18.89 -18.70
N ARG A 96 6.19 -17.56 -18.65
CA ARG A 96 7.09 -16.58 -19.30
C ARG A 96 7.86 -15.64 -18.36
N PHE A 97 7.84 -15.86 -17.04
CA PHE A 97 8.53 -14.97 -16.07
C PHE A 97 9.39 -15.66 -14.97
N ARG A 98 9.85 -16.91 -15.16
CA ARG A 98 10.86 -17.52 -14.26
C ARG A 98 12.16 -17.89 -14.97
N ALA A 99 12.85 -16.87 -15.46
CA ALA A 99 14.29 -16.93 -15.71
C ALA A 99 14.93 -15.59 -15.35
N GLY A 100 15.67 -15.52 -14.24
CA GLY A 100 16.62 -14.41 -14.00
C GLY A 100 16.56 -13.66 -12.67
N ALA A 101 16.41 -14.31 -11.52
CA ALA A 101 16.61 -13.64 -10.22
C ALA A 101 17.37 -14.52 -9.21
N ALA A 102 18.42 -15.19 -9.67
CA ALA A 102 19.44 -15.79 -8.80
C ALA A 102 20.72 -14.97 -8.96
N ARG A 103 21.20 -14.39 -7.85
CA ARG A 103 22.51 -13.73 -7.57
C ARG A 103 22.37 -12.29 -7.08
N LEU A 104 21.96 -12.06 -5.82
CA LEU A 104 22.30 -10.83 -5.08
C LEU A 104 22.34 -11.05 -3.55
N PHE A 105 22.83 -12.20 -3.07
CA PHE A 105 23.29 -12.34 -1.69
C PHE A 105 24.60 -13.13 -1.69
N GLY A 106 25.72 -12.41 -1.64
CA GLY A 106 27.07 -12.95 -1.59
C GLY A 106 28.01 -11.95 -0.93
N ARG A 107 28.42 -12.29 0.29
CA ARG A 107 29.46 -11.70 1.16
C ARG A 107 30.64 -11.04 0.43
N ASN A 108 31.16 -9.95 1.03
CA ASN A 108 32.59 -9.67 1.24
C ASN A 108 32.67 -8.57 2.34
N GLY A 109 33.46 -8.64 3.41
CA GLY A 109 34.62 -9.48 3.66
C GLY A 109 35.90 -8.85 3.14
N ASN A 110 36.26 -7.67 3.66
CA ASN A 110 37.65 -7.21 3.84
C ASN A 110 37.66 -6.17 4.97
#